data_AF-A0A6B2UHM2-F1
#
_entry.id   AF-A0A6B2UHM2-F1
#
_cell.length_a   1.000
_cell.length_b   1.000
_cell.length_c   1.000
_cell.angle_alpha   90.00
_cell.angle_beta   90.00
_cell.angle_gamma   90.00
#
_symmetry.space_group_name_H-M   'P 1'
#
loop_
_entity.id
_entity.type
_entity.pdbx_description
1 polymer ?
#
loop_
_entity_poly.entity_id
_entity_poly.type
_entity_poly.pdbx_seq_one_letter_code
_entity_poly.pdbx_strand_id
1 'polypeptide(L)' 'TARFVPGMLHGALTMLVTGIALVGLDQADDHPVNNVKIGIKLLILVVVLGLVYVKRDEEKVEKGLFAAVGGLTMVNI' A
#
# COMPACT_ATOMS: atom_id res chain seq x y z
N THR A 1 13.18 17.85 -5.86
CA THR A 1 11.84 17.28 -6.13
C THR A 1 11.98 15.79 -6.24
N ALA A 2 10.89 15.03 -6.16
CA ALA A 2 10.90 13.58 -6.39
C ALA A 2 9.91 13.24 -7.52
N ARG A 3 9.86 11.97 -7.97
CA ARG A 3 8.88 11.50 -8.95
C ARG A 3 8.41 10.10 -8.57
N PHE A 4 7.10 9.85 -8.67
CA PHE A 4 6.59 8.49 -8.56
C PHE A 4 6.90 7.73 -9.84
N VAL A 5 7.50 6.55 -9.70
CA VAL A 5 7.84 5.68 -10.84
C VAL A 5 6.78 4.59 -10.98
N PRO A 6 6.56 4.06 -12.20
CA PRO A 6 5.59 2.99 -12.42
C PRO A 6 5.76 1.78 -11.48
N GLY A 7 7.00 1.47 -11.08
CA GLY A 7 7.29 0.39 -10.14
C GLY A 7 6.65 0.56 -8.76
N MET A 8 6.38 1.78 -8.31
CA MET A 8 5.71 2.02 -7.01
C MET A 8 4.25 1.58 -7.04
N LEU A 9 3.55 1.81 -8.16
CA LEU A 9 2.17 1.35 -8.33
C LEU A 9 2.11 -0.17 -8.38
N HIS A 10 3.00 -0.81 -9.15
CA HIS A 10 3.09 -2.26 -9.23
C HIS A 10 3.44 -2.88 -7.87
N GLY A 11 4.42 -2.32 -7.16
CA GLY A 11 4.80 -2.80 -5.83
C GLY A 11 3.64 -2.73 -4.83
N ALA A 12 2.89 -1.62 -4.82
CA ALA A 12 1.72 -1.47 -3.97
C ALA A 12 0.58 -2.44 -4.35
N LEU A 13 0.35 -2.67 -5.65
CA LEU A 13 -0.63 -3.65 -6.13
C LEU A 13 -0.24 -5.09 -5.78
N THR A 14 1.03 -5.47 -5.98
CA THR A 14 1.52 -6.79 -5.57
C THR A 14 1.36 -6.97 -4.06
N MET A 15 1.69 -5.96 -3.26
CA MET A 15 1.49 -5.99 -1.81
C MET A 15 0.01 -6.19 -1.44
N LEU A 16 -0.93 -5.54 -2.16
CA LEU A 16 -2.38 -5.74 -1.95
C LEU A 16 -2.77 -7.18 -2.21
N VAL A 17 -2.39 -7.71 -3.37
CA VAL A 17 -2.74 -9.07 -3.79
C VAL A 17 -2.15 -10.09 -2.82
N THR A 18 -0.87 -9.96 -2.47
CA THR A 18 -0.23 -10.85 -1.49
C THR A 18 -0.88 -10.75 -0.12
N GLY A 19 -1.19 -9.54 0.36
CA GLY A 19 -1.85 -9.36 1.65
C GLY A 19 -3.22 -10.02 1.72
N ILE A 20 -4.05 -9.82 0.70
CA ILE A 20 -5.38 -10.45 0.61
C ILE A 20 -5.24 -11.97 0.52
N ALA A 21 -4.31 -12.48 -0.29
CA ALA A 21 -4.06 -13.91 -0.43
C ALA A 21 -3.68 -14.55 0.91
N LEU A 22 -2.73 -13.95 1.65
CA LEU A 22 -2.30 -14.45 2.96
C LEU A 22 -3.44 -14.46 3.99
N VAL A 23 -4.25 -13.39 4.04
CA VAL A 23 -5.43 -13.34 4.92
C VAL A 23 -6.46 -14.39 4.53
N GLY A 24 -6.68 -14.61 3.23
CA GLY A 24 -7.61 -15.62 2.73
C GLY A 24 -7.17 -17.03 3.09
N LEU A 25 -5.88 -17.33 2.97
CA LEU A 25 -5.31 -18.62 3.37
C LEU A 25 -5.42 -18.84 4.89
N ASP A 26 -5.08 -17.84 5.70
CA ASP A 26 -5.18 -17.94 7.16
C ASP A 26 -6.63 -18.17 7.64
N GLN A 27 -7.60 -17.53 6.98
CA GLN A 27 -9.02 -17.82 7.23
C GLN A 27 -9.48 -19.18 6.72
N ALA A 28 -8.90 -19.69 5.63
CA ALA A 28 -9.24 -21.02 5.10
C ALA A 28 -8.75 -22.15 6.01
N ASP A 29 -7.70 -21.90 6.81
CA ASP A 29 -7.17 -22.81 7.82
C ASP A 29 -7.86 -22.65 9.19
N ASP A 30 -8.99 -21.95 9.26
CA ASP A 30 -9.77 -21.66 10.48
C ASP A 30 -8.96 -20.94 11.60
N HIS A 31 -7.89 -20.23 11.24
CA HIS A 31 -7.14 -19.43 12.21
C HIS A 31 -7.90 -18.16 12.61
N PRO A 32 -7.79 -17.73 13.88
CA PRO A 32 -8.40 -16.50 14.33
C PRO A 32 -7.69 -15.26 13.76
N VAL A 33 -8.31 -14.64 12.75
CA VAL A 33 -7.81 -13.39 12.16
C VAL A 33 -8.32 -12.14 12.88
N ASN A 34 -7.44 -11.15 13.08
CA ASN A 34 -7.84 -9.84 13.55
C ASN A 34 -8.22 -8.93 12.36
N ASN A 35 -9.51 -8.91 12.04
CA ASN A 35 -10.05 -8.10 10.95
C ASN A 35 -9.82 -6.58 11.12
N VAL A 36 -9.71 -6.07 12.35
CA VAL A 36 -9.39 -4.65 12.58
C VAL A 36 -7.97 -4.34 12.13
N LYS A 37 -6.99 -5.19 12.49
CA LYS A 37 -5.60 -5.03 12.06
C LYS A 37 -5.47 -5.13 10.53
N ILE A 38 -6.17 -6.09 9.92
CA ILE A 38 -6.19 -6.25 8.46
C ILE A 38 -6.84 -5.03 7.80
N GLY A 39 -7.98 -4.56 8.30
CA GLY A 39 -8.66 -3.38 7.79
C GLY A 39 -7.79 -2.13 7.84
N ILE A 40 -7.02 -1.92 8.91
CA ILE A 40 -6.06 -0.80 9.01
C ILE A 40 -4.96 -0.92 7.94
N LYS A 41 -4.35 -2.10 7.77
CA LYS A 41 -3.33 -2.32 6.73
C LYS A 41 -3.88 -2.06 5.32
N LEU A 42 -5.08 -2.57 5.02
CA LEU A 42 -5.74 -2.35 3.73
C LEU A 42 -6.07 -0.86 3.51
N LEU A 43 -6.54 -0.15 4.53
CA LEU A 43 -6.83 1.27 4.44
C LEU A 43 -5.57 2.09 4.13
N ILE A 44 -4.47 1.84 4.84
CA ILE A 44 -3.18 2.51 4.58
C ILE A 44 -2.72 2.24 3.15
N LEU A 45 -2.82 0.99 2.70
CA LEU A 45 -2.41 0.61 1.36
C LEU A 45 -3.26 1.28 0.27
N VAL A 46 -4.57 1.41 0.48
CA VAL A 46 -5.47 2.14 -0.43
C VAL A 46 -5.09 3.63 -0.51
N VAL A 47 -4.74 4.25 0.63
CA VAL A 47 -4.24 5.64 0.63
C VAL A 47 -2.95 5.74 -0.19
N VAL A 48 -2.00 4.84 0.00
CA VAL A 48 -0.74 4.80 -0.78
C VAL A 48 -1.03 4.64 -2.28
N LEU A 49 -1.89 3.68 -2.66
CA LEU A 49 -2.30 3.45 -4.04
C LEU A 49 -2.95 4.70 -4.65
N GLY A 50 -3.87 5.34 -3.93
CA GLY A 50 -4.53 6.56 -4.38
C GLY A 50 -3.54 7.71 -4.60
N LEU A 51 -2.64 7.95 -3.65
CA LEU A 51 -1.62 9.00 -3.76
C LEU A 51 -0.67 8.75 -4.93
N VAL A 52 -0.15 7.52 -5.07
CA VAL A 52 0.74 7.16 -6.18
C VAL A 52 -0.01 7.24 -7.50
N TYR A 53 -1.22 6.71 -7.59
CA TYR A 53 -2.00 6.68 -8.84
C TYR A 53 -2.36 8.08 -9.33
N VAL A 54 -2.85 8.96 -8.46
CA VAL A 54 -3.25 10.34 -8.82
C VAL A 54 -2.05 11.16 -9.28
N LYS A 55 -0.89 10.96 -8.65
CA LYS A 55 0.31 11.78 -8.87
C LYS A 55 1.35 11.14 -9.78
N ARG A 56 1.09 9.95 -10.34
CA ARG A 56 2.07 9.20 -11.16
C ARG A 56 2.49 9.90 -12.44
N ASP A 57 1.57 10.69 -13.02
CA ASP A 57 1.79 11.37 -14.29
C ASP A 57 2.48 12.74 -14.08
N GLU A 58 2.66 13.17 -12.82
CA GLU A 58 3.40 14.39 -12.49
C GLU A 58 4.92 14.14 -12.55
N GLU A 59 5.64 14.96 -13.32
CA GLU A 59 7.10 14.86 -13.42
C GLU A 59 7.83 15.22 -12.12
N LYS A 60 7.19 16.00 -11.25
CA LYS A 60 7.75 16.47 -9.98
C LYS A 60 6.67 16.46 -8.90
N VAL A 61 6.85 15.64 -7.89
CA VAL A 61 6.06 15.67 -6.64
C VAL A 61 6.85 16.34 -5.51
N GLU A 62 6.11 16.89 -4.56
CA GLU A 62 6.68 17.46 -3.34
C GLU A 62 7.46 16.40 -2.54
N LYS A 63 8.61 16.80 -1.99
CA LYS A 63 9.45 15.90 -1.18
C LYS A 63 8.70 15.34 0.03
N GLY A 64 7.87 16.17 0.68
CA GLY A 64 7.06 15.76 1.83
C GLY A 64 6.06 14.66 1.46
N LEU A 65 5.37 14.80 0.34
CA LEU A 65 4.43 13.78 -0.15
C LEU A 65 5.14 12.47 -0.53
N PHE A 66 6.28 12.56 -1.21
CA PHE A 66 7.09 11.38 -1.54
C PHE A 66 7.57 10.65 -0.27
N ALA A 67 8.05 11.40 0.72
CA ALA A 67 8.44 10.85 2.01
C ALA A 67 7.26 10.26 2.78
N ALA A 68 6.07 10.89 2.71
CA ALA A 68 4.86 10.38 3.34
C ALA A 68 4.44 9.03 2.72
N VAL A 69 4.46 8.89 1.39
CA VAL A 69 4.17 7.61 0.73
C VAL A 69 5.17 6.54 1.14
N GLY A 70 6.47 6.85 1.17
CA GLY A 70 7.50 5.93 1.64
C GLY A 70 7.29 5.54 3.11
N GLY A 71 6.99 6.50 3.98
CA GLY A 71 6.73 6.28 5.41
C GLY A 71 5.47 5.45 5.64
N LEU A 72 4.36 5.76 4.97
CA LEU A 72 3.13 4.97 5.04
C LEU A 72 3.35 3.54 4.56
N THR A 73 4.16 3.35 3.51
CA THR A 73 4.52 2.01 3.02
C THR A 73 5.33 1.23 4.07
N MET A 74 6.29 1.88 4.75
CA MET A 74 7.07 1.28 5.83
C MET A 74 6.20 0.93 7.05
N VAL A 75 5.27 1.81 7.45
CA VAL A 75 4.31 1.55 8.54
C VAL A 75 3.37 0.39 8.20
N ASN A 76 3.10 0.15 6.92
CA ASN A 76 2.18 -0.89 6.47
C ASN A 76 2.78 -2.31 6.48
N ILE A 77 4.09 -2.46 6.67
CA ILE A 77 4.76 -3.77 6.79
C ILE A 77 4.44 -4.40 8.15
#